data_AF-A0A528UZI8-F1
#
_entry.id   AF-A0A528UZI8-F1
#
_cell.length_a   1.000
_cell.length_b   1.000
_cell.length_c   1.000
_cell.angle_alpha   90.00
_cell.angle_beta   90.00
_cell.angle_gamma   90.00
#
_symmetry.space_group_name_H-M   'P 1'
#
loop_
_entity.id
_entity.type
_entity.pdbx_description
1 polymer ?
#
loop_
_entity_poly.entity_id
_entity_poly.type
_entity_poly.pdbx_seq_one_letter_code
_entity_poly.pdbx_strand_id
1 'polypeptide(L)' 'LLTVNEAGTREAVAIARRAAREGANGLMVVPSPIYHTNAEETVAALRAVAEAGDLPVMIYSNRLAYRVDVTVDQMEEL' A
#
# COMPACT_ATOMS: atom_id res chain seq x y z
N LEU A 1 1.55 -13.83 -3.50
CA LEU A 1 1.41 -12.40 -3.14
C LEU A 1 1.92 -11.57 -4.31
N LEU A 2 1.21 -10.50 -4.70
CA LEU A 2 1.71 -9.51 -5.66
C LEU A 2 2.21 -8.27 -4.92
N THR A 3 3.38 -7.74 -5.29
CA THR A 3 3.89 -6.48 -4.75
C THR A 3 3.29 -5.28 -5.47
N VAL A 4 2.75 -4.33 -4.72
CA VAL A 4 2.30 -3.01 -5.18
C VAL A 4 3.31 -1.98 -4.68
N ASN A 5 4.10 -1.43 -5.60
CA ASN A 5 5.14 -0.44 -5.31
C ASN A 5 5.14 0.64 -6.39
N GLU A 6 4.14 1.52 -6.33
CA GLU A 6 3.92 2.58 -7.31
C GLU A 6 4.00 3.95 -6.65
N ALA A 7 4.46 4.95 -7.41
CA ALA A 7 4.58 6.31 -6.92
C ALA A 7 3.21 7.01 -6.75
N GLY A 8 2.19 6.57 -7.49
CA GLY A 8 0.85 7.14 -7.48
C GLY A 8 -0.19 6.16 -6.95
N THR A 9 -1.09 6.66 -6.10
CA THR A 9 -2.19 5.85 -5.53
C THR A 9 -3.12 5.29 -6.61
N ARG A 10 -3.37 6.05 -7.68
CA ARG A 10 -4.23 5.61 -8.79
C ARG A 10 -3.66 4.37 -9.48
N GLU A 11 -2.37 4.38 -9.78
CA GLU A 11 -1.63 3.28 -10.40
C GLU A 11 -1.60 2.08 -9.46
N ALA A 12 -1.28 2.29 -8.19
CA ALA A 12 -1.30 1.26 -7.15
C ALA A 12 -2.66 0.55 -7.05
N VAL A 13 -3.76 1.33 -7.04
CA VAL A 13 -5.14 0.84 -7.03
C VAL A 13 -5.46 0.01 -8.28
N ALA A 14 -4.99 0.46 -9.46
CA ALA A 14 -5.21 -0.28 -10.70
C ALA A 14 -4.50 -1.64 -10.69
N ILE A 15 -3.28 -1.70 -10.13
CA ILE A 15 -2.53 -2.95 -9.96
C ILE A 15 -3.23 -3.85 -8.94
N ALA A 16 -3.68 -3.34 -7.81
CA ALA A 16 -4.38 -4.12 -6.78
C ALA A 16 -5.65 -4.79 -7.35
N ARG A 17 -6.49 -4.03 -8.07
CA ARG A 17 -7.67 -4.57 -8.76
C ARG A 17 -7.31 -5.65 -9.77
N ARG A 18 -6.24 -5.42 -10.54
CA ARG A 18 -5.77 -6.38 -11.52
C ARG A 18 -5.30 -7.67 -10.85
N ALA A 19 -4.53 -7.56 -9.77
CA ALA A 19 -4.02 -8.69 -9.00
C ALA A 19 -5.16 -9.58 -8.50
N ALA A 20 -6.20 -8.98 -7.94
CA ALA A 20 -7.39 -9.69 -7.46
C ALA A 20 -8.09 -10.44 -8.59
N ARG A 21 -8.34 -9.78 -9.72
CA ARG A 21 -8.95 -10.41 -10.90
C ARG A 21 -8.12 -11.55 -11.49
N GLU A 22 -6.80 -11.46 -11.40
CA GLU A 22 -5.87 -12.49 -11.90
C GLU A 22 -5.61 -13.60 -10.88
N GLY A 23 -6.27 -13.58 -9.72
CA GLY A 23 -6.23 -14.67 -8.74
C GLY A 23 -5.06 -14.61 -7.76
N ALA A 24 -4.48 -13.45 -7.52
CA ALA A 24 -3.48 -13.29 -6.47
C ALA A 24 -4.08 -13.62 -5.09
N ASN A 25 -3.33 -14.33 -4.23
CA ASN A 25 -3.80 -14.68 -2.88
C ASN A 25 -3.67 -13.55 -1.84
N GLY A 26 -3.12 -12.41 -2.23
CA GLY A 26 -2.81 -11.30 -1.32
C GLY A 26 -1.88 -10.27 -1.95
N LEU A 27 -1.80 -9.12 -1.32
CA LEU A 27 -0.99 -7.98 -1.74
C LEU A 27 0.12 -7.71 -0.72
N MET A 28 1.30 -7.35 -1.21
CA MET A 28 2.32 -6.68 -0.41
C MET A 28 2.39 -5.23 -0.86
N VAL A 29 2.03 -4.29 0.00
CA VAL A 29 1.94 -2.86 -0.36
C VAL A 29 3.11 -2.11 0.26
N VAL A 30 3.89 -1.47 -0.59
CA VAL A 30 4.99 -0.59 -0.19
C VAL A 30 4.41 0.82 -0.01
N PRO A 31 4.69 1.53 1.10
CA PRO A 31 4.32 2.94 1.25
C PRO A 31 5.03 3.78 0.18
N SER A 32 4.57 5.02 -0.03
CA SER A 32 5.02 5.87 -1.15
C SER A 32 6.54 5.81 -1.37
N PRO A 33 7.01 5.25 -2.52
CA PRO A 33 8.42 4.98 -2.72
C PRO A 33 9.22 6.21 -3.16
N ILE A 34 8.54 7.25 -3.66
CA ILE A 34 9.16 8.45 -4.23
C ILE A 34 8.85 9.70 -3.40
N TYR A 35 7.59 9.87 -2.98
CA TYR A 35 7.17 11.03 -2.22
C TYR A 35 7.14 10.71 -0.73
N HIS A 36 7.72 11.57 0.11
CA HIS A 36 7.64 11.40 1.55
C HIS A 36 6.29 11.91 2.04
N THR A 37 5.31 11.01 2.05
CA THR A 37 3.95 11.30 2.50
C THR A 37 3.94 11.60 3.99
N ASN A 38 3.04 12.50 4.40
CA ASN A 38 2.69 12.67 5.80
C ASN A 38 1.84 11.47 6.29
N ALA A 39 1.44 11.49 7.56
CA ALA A 39 0.72 10.38 8.15
C ALA A 39 -0.65 10.12 7.49
N GLU A 40 -1.44 11.18 7.30
CA GLU A 40 -2.77 11.12 6.69
C GLU A 40 -2.71 10.62 5.24
N GLU A 41 -1.74 11.12 4.46
CA GLU A 41 -1.51 10.70 3.08
C GLU A 41 -1.10 9.23 2.99
N THR A 42 -0.27 8.77 3.93
CA THR A 42 0.18 7.37 4.00
C THR A 42 -0.99 6.44 4.28
N VAL A 43 -1.79 6.72 5.30
CA VAL A 43 -2.99 5.92 5.66
C VAL A 43 -3.99 5.93 4.50
N ALA A 44 -4.27 7.09 3.93
CA ALA A 44 -5.21 7.21 2.81
C ALA A 44 -4.77 6.40 1.58
N ALA A 45 -3.48 6.45 1.22
CA ALA A 45 -2.96 5.69 0.09
C ALA A 45 -2.99 4.17 0.35
N LEU A 46 -2.56 3.73 1.54
CA LEU A 46 -2.58 2.31 1.91
C LEU A 46 -4.01 1.75 1.94
N ARG A 47 -4.96 2.49 2.55
CA ARG A 47 -6.38 2.12 2.58
C ARG A 47 -6.95 1.97 1.18
N ALA A 48 -6.72 2.96 0.31
CA ALA A 48 -7.25 2.94 -1.05
C ALA A 48 -6.77 1.70 -1.83
N VAL A 49 -5.51 1.30 -1.67
CA VAL A 49 -4.94 0.11 -2.33
C VAL A 49 -5.53 -1.18 -1.73
N ALA A 50 -5.65 -1.25 -0.40
CA ALA A 50 -6.21 -2.40 0.29
C ALA A 50 -7.67 -2.65 -0.11
N GLU A 51 -8.52 -1.61 -0.05
CA GLU A 51 -9.92 -1.67 -0.45
C GLU A 51 -10.11 -2.02 -1.93
N ALA A 52 -9.21 -1.54 -2.79
CA ALA A 52 -9.26 -1.83 -4.22
C ALA A 52 -8.89 -3.28 -4.57
N GLY A 53 -8.01 -3.89 -3.78
CA GLY A 53 -7.59 -5.28 -3.94
C GLY A 53 -8.60 -6.28 -3.41
N ASP A 54 -9.30 -5.97 -2.31
CA ASP A 54 -10.18 -6.92 -1.59
C ASP A 54 -9.50 -8.28 -1.33
N LEU A 55 -8.23 -8.22 -0.96
CA LEU A 55 -7.37 -9.36 -0.68
C LEU A 55 -6.61 -9.12 0.63
N PRO A 56 -6.11 -10.18 1.31
CA PRO A 56 -5.21 -10.01 2.44
C PRO A 56 -4.00 -9.13 2.09
N VAL A 57 -3.73 -8.14 2.93
CA VAL A 57 -2.65 -7.16 2.71
C VAL A 57 -1.53 -7.33 3.72
N MET A 58 -0.30 -7.29 3.23
CA MET A 58 0.92 -7.13 4.02
C MET A 58 1.51 -5.76 3.72
N ILE A 59 1.64 -4.90 4.73
CA ILE A 59 2.31 -3.60 4.57
C ILE A 59 3.81 -3.80 4.72
N TYR A 60 4.58 -3.38 3.72
CA TYR A 60 6.04 -3.44 3.72
C TYR A 60 6.63 -2.12 4.23
N SER A 61 6.73 -1.96 5.55
CA SER A 61 7.31 -0.76 6.16
C SER A 61 8.84 -0.88 6.26
N ASN A 62 9.56 -0.06 5.50
CA ASN A 62 11.02 0.07 5.59
C ASN A 62 11.42 1.56 5.53
N ARG A 63 11.38 2.20 6.70
CA ARG A 63 11.68 3.63 6.86
C ARG A 63 13.04 4.03 6.31
N LEU A 64 14.07 3.18 6.42
CA LEU A 64 15.41 3.51 5.93
C LEU A 64 15.44 3.62 4.41
N ALA A 65 14.69 2.77 3.71
CA ALA A 65 14.63 2.77 2.25
C ALA A 65 13.74 3.89 1.71
N TYR A 66 12.56 4.08 2.29
CA TYR A 66 11.52 4.94 1.70
C TYR A 66 11.34 6.28 2.39
N ARG A 67 11.97 6.48 3.56
CA ARG A 67 11.83 7.67 4.43
C ARG A 67 10.40 7.98 4.88
N VAL A 68 9.45 7.11 4.54
CA VAL A 68 8.10 7.02 5.09
C VAL A 68 8.12 5.92 6.13
N ASP A 69 7.67 6.26 7.34
CA ASP A 69 7.48 5.31 8.43
C ASP A 69 5.99 4.95 8.48
N VAL A 70 5.68 3.67 8.51
CA VAL A 70 4.31 3.20 8.80
C VAL A 70 4.33 2.67 10.23
N THR A 71 3.78 3.46 11.15
CA THR A 71 3.75 3.18 12.59
C THR A 71 2.60 2.24 12.96
N VAL A 72 2.63 1.72 14.19
CA VAL A 72 1.53 0.91 14.73
C VAL A 72 0.23 1.71 14.80
N ASP A 73 0.28 2.95 15.29
CA ASP A 73 -0.89 3.83 15.35
C ASP A 73 -1.56 4.02 13.98
N GLN A 74 -0.76 4.20 12.93
CA GLN A 74 -1.27 4.30 11.56
C GLN A 74 -1.86 2.98 11.04
N MET A 75 -1.34 1.83 11.49
CA MET A 75 -1.90 0.52 11.15
C MET A 75 -3.21 0.25 11.88
N GLU A 76 -3.41 0.76 13.09
CA GLU A 76 -4.68 0.67 13.82
C GLU A 76 -5.80 1.45 13.14
N GLU A 77 -5.45 2.49 12.37
CA GLU A 77 -6.42 3.23 11.58
C GLU A 77 -6.93 2.43 10.38
N LEU A 78 -6.11 1.57 9.75
CA LEU A 78 -6.40 0.89 8.48
C LEU A 78 -7.52 -0.16 8.56
#